data_AF-T1AD53-F1
#
_entry.id   AF-T1AD53-F1
#
_cell.length_a   1.000
_cell.length_b   1.000
_cell.length_c   1.000
_cell.angle_alpha   90.00
_cell.angle_beta   90.00
_cell.angle_gamma   90.00
#
_symmetry.space_group_name_H-M   'P 1'
#
loop_
_entity.id
_entity.type
_entity.pdbx_description
1 polymer ?
#
loop_
_entity_poly.entity_id
_entity_poly.type
_entity_poly.pdbx_seq_one_letter_code
_entity_poly.pdbx_strand_id
1 'polypeptide(L)' 'FANIALTDNVVRFATRRYCDNPLIVQGPGAGPEVTAGGVFADLLRLSAYLGARF' A
#
# COMPACT_ATOMS: atom_id res chain seq x y z
N PHE A 1 7.02 -2.19 -19.59
CA PHE A 1 6.89 -3.38 -18.74
C PHE A 1 8.24 -4.04 -18.43
N ALA A 2 9.30 -3.27 -18.14
CA ALA A 2 10.64 -3.81 -17.88
C ALA A 2 11.38 -2.97 -16.83
N ASN A 3 10.72 -2.66 -15.71
CA ASN A 3 11.34 -1.99 -14.57
C ASN A 3 10.68 -2.44 -13.26
N ILE A 4 10.56 -3.76 -13.07
CA ILE A 4 10.31 -4.34 -11.75
C ILE A 4 11.69 -4.58 -11.15
N ALA A 5 12.04 -3.80 -10.14
CA ALA A 5 13.20 -4.15 -9.31
C ALA A 5 12.91 -5.49 -8.62
N LEU A 6 13.94 -6.30 -8.37
CA LEU A 6 13.83 -7.70 -7.93
C LEU A 6 12.97 -7.92 -6.65
N THR A 7 12.65 -6.85 -5.91
CA THR A 7 11.90 -6.84 -4.65
C THR A 7 10.60 -6.03 -4.68
N ASP A 8 10.15 -5.56 -5.84
CA ASP A 8 8.90 -4.80 -5.94
C ASP A 8 7.67 -5.72 -5.83
N ASN A 9 6.75 -5.37 -4.92
CA ASN A 9 5.41 -5.93 -4.89
C ASN A 9 4.51 -5.17 -5.87
N VAL A 10 3.65 -5.91 -6.59
CA VAL A 10 2.67 -5.35 -7.53
C VAL A 10 1.29 -5.87 -7.18
N VAL A 11 0.33 -4.96 -6.96
CA VAL A 11 -1.08 -5.26 -6.71
C VAL A 11 -1.93 -4.61 -7.79
N ARG A 12 -2.80 -5.40 -8.44
CA ARG A 12 -3.70 -4.94 -9.49
C ARG A 12 -5.14 -4.98 -9.01
N PHE A 13 -5.81 -3.84 -9.03
CA PHE A 13 -7.23 -3.70 -8.69
C PHE A 13 -8.06 -3.63 -9.97
N ALA A 14 -8.86 -4.67 -10.22
CA ALA A 14 -9.88 -4.68 -11.26
C ALA A 14 -11.25 -4.44 -10.60
N THR A 15 -11.91 -3.36 -10.99
CA THR A 15 -13.24 -3.01 -10.46
C THR A 15 -14.13 -2.54 -11.60
N ARG A 16 -15.45 -2.43 -11.39
CA ARG A 16 -16.38 -1.90 -12.41
C ARG A 16 -15.99 -0.51 -12.92
N ARG A 17 -15.38 0.32 -12.07
CA ARG A 17 -14.94 1.68 -12.42
C ARG A 17 -13.57 1.72 -13.10
N TYR A 18 -12.78 0.66 -12.96
CA TYR A 18 -11.44 0.48 -13.52
C TYR A 18 -11.41 -0.83 -14.33
N CYS A 19 -12.42 -1.05 -15.18
CA CYS A 19 -12.57 -2.30 -15.93
C CYS A 19 -11.65 -2.33 -17.16
N ASP A 20 -11.53 -1.20 -17.85
CA ASP A 20 -10.74 -1.09 -19.09
C ASP A 20 -9.28 -0.78 -18.81
N ASN A 21 -9.01 0.00 -17.76
CA ASN A 21 -7.66 0.29 -17.28
C ASN A 21 -7.56 0.00 -15.77
N PRO A 22 -7.07 -1.19 -15.38
CA PRO A 22 -6.91 -1.59 -13.99
C PRO A 22 -5.97 -0.66 -13.24
N LEU A 23 -6.28 -0.36 -11.98
CA LEU A 23 -5.37 0.39 -11.12
C LEU A 23 -4.24 -0.54 -10.65
N ILE A 24 -3.00 -0.17 -10.93
CA ILE A 24 -1.80 -0.92 -10.51
C ILE A 24 -1.08 -0.11 -9.43
N VAL A 25 -0.82 -0.76 -8.29
CA VAL A 25 0.03 -0.25 -7.21
C VAL A 25 1.31 -1.08 -7.21
N GLN A 26 2.45 -0.43 -7.43
CA GLN A 26 3.77 -1.05 -7.42
C GLN A 26 4.69 -0.31 -6.46
N GLY A 27 5.55 -1.03 -5.75
CA GLY A 27 6.62 -0.46 -4.95
C GLY A 27 7.42 -1.53 -4.19
N PRO A 28 8.49 -1.15 -3.49
CA PRO A 28 9.33 -2.06 -2.73
C PRO A 28 8.51 -2.86 -1.71
N GLY A 29 8.54 -4.19 -1.84
CA GLY A 29 7.74 -5.11 -1.05
C GLY A 29 8.28 -5.41 0.35
N ALA A 30 9.58 -5.17 0.55
CA ALA A 30 10.28 -5.38 1.81
C ALA A 30 11.53 -4.48 1.89
N GLY A 31 11.91 -4.11 3.11
CA GLY A 31 13.06 -3.26 3.40
C GLY A 31 12.87 -2.54 4.74
N PRO A 32 13.93 -2.21 5.49
CA PRO A 32 13.79 -1.64 6.83
C PRO A 32 12.92 -0.39 6.89
N GLU A 33 13.08 0.53 5.92
CA GLU A 33 12.34 1.79 5.86
C GLU A 33 10.87 1.59 5.47
N VAL A 34 10.59 0.72 4.49
CA VAL A 34 9.22 0.48 3.99
C VAL A 34 8.38 -0.30 5.00
N THR A 35 9.02 -1.21 5.75
CA THR A 35 8.37 -1.93 6.86
C THR A 35 8.07 -1.00 8.03
N ALA A 36 9.01 -0.11 8.40
CA ALA A 36 8.79 0.90 9.44
C ALA A 36 7.65 1.87 9.08
N GLY A 37 7.58 2.30 7.82
CA GLY A 37 6.50 3.13 7.32
C GLY A 37 5.12 2.47 7.43
N GLY A 38 5.02 1.16 7.15
CA GLY A 38 3.80 0.39 7.33
C GLY A 38 3.32 0.37 8.78
N VAL A 39 4.21 0.07 9.73
CA VAL A 39 3.89 0.06 11.17
C VAL A 39 3.48 1.44 11.67
N PHE A 40 4.16 2.50 11.22
CA PHE A 40 3.82 3.87 11.61
C PHE A 40 2.43 4.28 11.13
N ALA A 41 2.05 3.90 9.89
CA ALA A 41 0.72 4.14 9.36
C ALA A 41 -0.37 3.44 10.20
N ASP A 42 -0.11 2.22 10.66
CA ASP A 42 -1.03 1.51 11.55
C ASP A 42 -1.18 2.20 12.91
N LEU A 43 -0.10 2.73 13.49
CA LEU A 43 -0.17 3.51 14.74
C LEU A 43 -1.01 4.78 14.60
N LEU A 44 -0.85 5.49 13.47
CA LEU A 44 -1.68 6.67 13.16
C LEU A 44 -3.15 6.27 13.02
N ARG A 45 -3.42 5.16 12.32
CA ARG A 45 -4.78 4.65 12.13
C ARG A 45 -5.42 4.23 13.45
N LEU A 46 -4.68 3.56 14.34
CA LEU A 46 -5.13 3.21 15.69
C LEU A 46 -5.44 4.46 16.52
N SER A 47 -4.55 5.45 16.49
CA SER A 47 -4.75 6.72 17.20
C SER A 47 -6.00 7.44 16.72
N ALA A 48 -6.24 7.48 15.40
CA ALA A 48 -7.46 8.06 14.83
C ALA A 48 -8.72 7.30 15.24
N TYR A 49 -8.70 5.96 15.22
CA TYR A 49 -9.85 5.15 15.64
C TYR A 49 -10.16 5.28 17.13
N LEU A 50 -9.14 5.33 17.99
CA LEU A 50 -9.33 5.47 19.44
C LEU A 50 -9.65 6.92 19.83
N GLY A 51 -9.04 7.91 19.17
CA GLY A 51 -9.30 9.33 19.39
C GLY A 51 -10.69 9.78 18.92
N ALA A 52 -11.25 9.16 17.87
CA ALA A 52 -12.62 9.42 17.43
C ALA A 52 -13.71 8.80 18.33
N ARG A 53 -13.31 8.04 19.36
CA ARG A 53 -14.22 7.36 20.30
C ARG A 53 -14.39 8.11 21.63
N PHE A 54 -13.74 9.27 21.79
CA PHE A 54 -13.88 10.17 22.94
C PHE A 54 -14.56 11.47 22.53
#